data_AF-A0A529MRJ8-F1
#
_entry.id   AF-A0A529MRJ8-F1
#
_cell.length_a   1.000
_cell.length_b   1.000
_cell.length_c   1.000
_cell.angle_alpha   90.00
_cell.angle_beta   90.00
_cell.angle_gamma   90.00
#
_symmetry.space_group_name_H-M   'P 1'
#
loop_
_entity.id
_entity.type
_entity.pdbx_description
1 polymer ?
#
loop_
_entity_poly.entity_id
_entity_poly.type
_entity_poly.pdbx_seq_one_letter_code
_entity_poly.pdbx_strand_id
1 'polypeptide(L)'
;MPNPEYRPQIDSLRAVAVFAVMYSHFWDEASPWGHYGVRLFFVISGYLITGILIRSKEVARSQGALGVILVFYLRRALRIFPAYYVMLTLAAAFLPEIRTSLPWHAAYLSNV
;
A
#
# COMPACT_ATOMS: atom_id res chain seq x y z
N MET A 1 -19.04 6.65 14.61
CA MET A 1 -18.84 6.30 13.19
C MET A 1 -19.24 4.84 13.04
N PRO A 2 -20.16 4.47 12.13
CA PRO A 2 -20.45 3.06 11.89
C PRO A 2 -19.15 2.40 11.45
N ASN A 3 -18.74 1.33 12.13
CA ASN A 3 -17.59 0.55 11.74
C ASN A 3 -17.86 0.01 10.33
N PRO A 4 -17.02 0.29 9.31
CA PRO A 4 -17.21 -0.35 8.02
C PRO A 4 -17.25 -1.86 8.26
N GLU A 5 -18.31 -2.51 7.78
CA GLU A 5 -18.45 -3.95 7.87
C GLU A 5 -17.18 -4.58 7.30
N TYR A 6 -16.34 -5.11 8.19
CA TYR A 6 -15.08 -5.70 7.81
C TYR A 6 -15.38 -6.95 7.00
N ARG A 7 -14.95 -6.96 5.74
CA ARG A 7 -15.21 -8.06 4.80
C ARG A 7 -13.93 -8.86 4.59
N PRO A 8 -13.63 -9.84 5.45
CA PRO A 8 -12.40 -10.64 5.37
C PRO A 8 -12.22 -11.36 4.04
N GLN A 9 -13.31 -11.63 3.31
CA GLN A 9 -13.28 -12.27 2.00
C GLN A 9 -12.53 -11.41 0.97
N ILE A 10 -12.72 -10.08 1.02
CA ILE A 10 -12.08 -9.15 0.07
C ILE A 10 -10.58 -9.04 0.37
N ASP A 11 -10.20 -9.02 1.64
CA ASP A 11 -8.79 -9.02 2.02
C ASP A 11 -8.09 -10.34 1.69
N SER A 12 -8.79 -11.47 1.83
CA SER A 12 -8.29 -12.79 1.41
C SER A 12 -8.04 -12.84 -0.09
N LEU A 13 -8.93 -12.26 -0.90
CA LEU A 13 -8.76 -12.20 -2.36
C LEU A 13 -7.54 -11.33 -2.74
N ARG A 14 -7.27 -10.26 -1.99
CA ARG A 14 -6.04 -9.46 -2.16
C ARG A 14 -4.79 -10.28 -1.80
N ALA A 15 -4.84 -11.09 -0.75
CA ALA A 15 -3.75 -11.97 -0.38
C ALA A 15 -3.44 -13.00 -1.49
N VAL A 16 -4.48 -13.64 -2.05
CA VAL A 16 -4.33 -14.54 -3.21
C VAL A 16 -3.68 -13.83 -4.40
N ALA A 17 -4.09 -12.59 -4.69
CA ALA A 17 -3.48 -11.80 -5.75
C ALA A 17 -1.98 -11.51 -5.51
N VAL A 18 -1.59 -11.22 -4.27
CA VAL A 18 -0.18 -11.05 -3.88
C VAL A 18 0.61 -12.35 -4.04
N PHE A 19 0.03 -13.49 -3.62
CA PHE A 19 0.69 -14.80 -3.79
C PHE A 19 0.92 -15.15 -5.26
N ALA A 20 0.00 -14.80 -6.16
CA ALA A 20 0.20 -14.98 -7.59
C ALA A 20 1.39 -14.16 -8.13
N VAL A 21 1.57 -12.92 -7.63
CA VAL A 21 2.73 -12.07 -7.98
C VAL A 21 4.03 -12.64 -7.42
N MET A 22 4.02 -13.10 -6.17
CA MET A 22 5.18 -13.75 -5.56
C MET A 22 5.57 -15.02 -6.32
N TYR A 23 4.59 -15.86 -6.68
CA TYR A 23 4.83 -17.06 -7.47
C TYR A 23 5.55 -16.73 -8.78
N SER A 24 5.07 -15.73 -9.53
CA SER A 24 5.75 -15.35 -10.77
C SER A 24 7.17 -14.82 -10.55
N HIS A 25 7.46 -14.16 -9.42
CA HIS A 25 8.79 -13.60 -9.21
C HIS A 25 9.81 -14.64 -8.71
N PHE A 26 9.36 -15.65 -7.96
CA PHE A 26 10.25 -16.63 -7.33
C PHE A 26 10.35 -17.97 -8.06
N TRP A 27 9.32 -18.38 -8.81
CA TRP A 27 9.29 -19.70 -9.48
C TRP A 27 9.30 -19.62 -11.00
N ASP A 28 8.58 -18.66 -11.59
CA ASP A 28 8.42 -18.59 -13.04
C ASP A 28 8.15 -17.15 -13.50
N GLU A 29 9.22 -16.44 -13.87
CA GLU A 29 9.15 -15.04 -14.32
C GLU A 29 8.33 -14.86 -15.60
N ALA A 30 8.21 -15.90 -16.43
CA ALA A 30 7.40 -15.87 -17.64
C ALA A 30 5.91 -16.12 -17.37
N SER A 31 5.55 -16.45 -16.12
CA SER A 31 4.19 -16.84 -15.77
C SER A 31 3.21 -15.66 -15.89
N PRO A 32 2.06 -15.83 -16.58
CA PRO A 32 1.08 -14.76 -16.71
C PRO A 32 0.37 -14.43 -15.38
N TRP A 33 0.50 -15.31 -14.38
CA TRP A 33 -0.08 -15.16 -13.04
C TRP A 33 0.35 -13.87 -12.33
N GLY A 34 1.59 -13.40 -12.56
CA GLY A 34 2.04 -12.13 -12.02
C GLY A 34 1.21 -10.96 -12.53
N HIS A 35 0.98 -10.91 -13.84
CA HIS A 35 0.20 -9.86 -14.47
C HIS A 35 -1.26 -9.87 -14.02
N TYR A 36 -1.87 -11.05 -13.93
CA TYR A 36 -3.23 -11.20 -13.41
C TYR A 36 -3.34 -10.82 -11.94
N GLY A 37 -2.36 -11.24 -11.11
CA GLY A 37 -2.29 -10.90 -9.69
C GLY A 37 -2.23 -9.40 -9.48
N VAL A 38 -1.35 -8.69 -10.19
CA VAL A 38 -1.25 -7.22 -10.12
C VAL A 38 -2.57 -6.55 -10.48
N ARG A 39 -3.18 -6.93 -11.61
CA ARG A 39 -4.46 -6.37 -12.06
C ARG A 39 -5.57 -6.60 -11.03
N LEU A 40 -5.70 -7.83 -10.53
CA LEU A 40 -6.73 -8.19 -9.55
C LEU A 40 -6.55 -7.41 -8.24
N PHE A 41 -5.32 -7.33 -7.74
CA PHE A 41 -4.99 -6.58 -6.52
C PHE A 41 -5.39 -5.10 -6.64
N PHE A 42 -5.07 -4.46 -7.77
CA PHE A 42 -5.41 -3.06 -8.00
C PHE A 42 -6.92 -2.83 -8.16
N VAL A 43 -7.65 -3.70 -8.86
CA VAL A 43 -9.11 -3.60 -9.00
C VAL A 43 -9.80 -3.67 -7.64
N ILE A 44 -9.43 -4.66 -6.80
CA ILE A 44 -10.01 -4.83 -5.47
C ILE A 44 -9.66 -3.65 -4.56
N SER A 45 -8.40 -3.20 -4.60
CA SER A 45 -7.96 -2.05 -3.83
C SER A 45 -8.68 -0.78 -4.24
N GLY A 46 -8.91 -0.57 -5.55
CA GLY A 46 -9.69 0.54 -6.09
C GLY A 46 -11.14 0.52 -5.60
N TYR A 47 -11.81 -0.64 -5.64
CA TYR A 47 -13.15 -0.82 -5.09
C TYR A 47 -13.22 -0.41 -3.61
N LEU A 48 -12.28 -0.89 -2.79
CA LEU A 48 -12.26 -0.59 -1.36
C LEU A 48 -11.99 0.90 -1.08
N ILE A 49 -11.01 1.47 -1.78
CA ILE A 49 -10.64 2.89 -1.65
C ILE A 49 -11.82 3.78 -2.04
N THR A 50 -12.45 3.53 -3.19
CA THR A 50 -13.62 4.28 -3.64
C THR A 50 -14.77 4.18 -2.62
N GLY A 51 -15.02 3.00 -2.06
CA GLY A 51 -16.01 2.83 -1.00
C GLY A 51 -15.70 3.65 0.27
N ILE A 52 -14.42 3.73 0.66
CA ILE A 52 -13.98 4.58 1.78
C ILE A 52 -14.23 6.07 1.45
N LEU A 53 -13.86 6.52 0.24
CA LEU A 53 -14.06 7.90 -0.19
C LEU A 53 -15.55 8.28 -0.23
N ILE A 54 -16.41 7.42 -0.77
CA ILE A 54 -17.86 7.66 -0.81
C ILE A 54 -18.42 7.81 0.61
N ARG A 55 -18.04 6.94 1.55
CA ARG A 55 -18.48 7.04 2.96
C ARG A 55 -17.94 8.28 3.66
N SER A 56 -16.75 8.75 3.28
CA SER A 56 -16.17 9.98 3.83
C SER A 56 -16.83 11.27 3.33
N LYS A 57 -17.80 11.18 2.41
CA LYS A 57 -18.52 12.33 1.85
C LYS A 57 -19.35 13.10 2.88
N GLU A 58 -19.88 12.42 3.90
CA GLU A 58 -20.58 13.08 5.01
C GLU A 58 -19.61 13.89 5.89
N VAL A 59 -18.41 13.38 6.12
CA VAL A 59 -17.32 14.10 6.82
C VAL A 59 -16.79 15.26 5.97
N ALA A 60 -16.80 15.13 4.64
CA ALA A 60 -16.41 16.20 3.74
C ALA A 60 -17.32 17.44 3.83
N ARG A 61 -18.59 17.28 4.23
CA ARG A 61 -19.49 18.42 4.45
C ARG A 61 -19.09 19.29 5.64
N SER A 62 -18.44 18.72 6.67
CA SER A 62 -18.00 19.46 7.86
C SER A 62 -16.53 19.90 7.80
N GLN A 63 -15.66 19.13 7.14
CA GLN A 63 -14.20 19.38 7.10
C GLN A 63 -13.67 19.84 5.73
N GLY A 64 -14.54 19.92 4.72
CA GLY A 64 -14.16 20.17 3.33
C GLY A 64 -13.47 18.96 2.66
N ALA A 65 -13.42 18.97 1.33
CA ALA A 65 -12.82 17.88 0.55
C ALA A 65 -11.31 17.70 0.85
N LEU A 66 -10.59 18.81 1.07
CA LEU A 66 -9.16 18.78 1.41
C LEU A 66 -8.90 18.08 2.75
N GLY A 67 -9.72 18.33 3.77
CA GLY A 67 -9.56 17.69 5.09
C GLY A 67 -9.72 16.18 5.01
N VAL A 68 -10.68 15.69 4.23
CA VAL A 68 -10.90 14.24 4.03
C VAL A 68 -9.73 13.58 3.31
N ILE A 69 -9.23 14.21 2.24
CA ILE A 69 -8.07 13.72 1.49
C ILE A 69 -6.84 13.67 2.39
N LEU A 70 -6.59 14.71 3.17
CA LEU A 70 -5.47 14.75 4.13
C LEU A 70 -5.56 13.63 5.16
N VAL A 71 -6.74 13.43 5.78
CA VAL A 71 -6.94 12.34 6.75
C VAL A 71 -6.74 10.96 6.10
N PHE A 72 -7.19 10.79 4.86
CA PHE A 72 -7.01 9.54 4.11
C PHE A 72 -5.53 9.25 3.86
N TYR A 73 -4.78 10.23 3.35
CA TYR A 73 -3.35 10.07 3.10
C TYR A 73 -2.55 9.94 4.39
N LEU A 74 -2.91 10.65 5.45
CA LEU A 74 -2.25 10.56 6.75
C LEU A 74 -2.38 9.17 7.36
N ARG A 75 -3.59 8.58 7.36
CA ARG A 75 -3.80 7.20 7.83
C ARG A 75 -3.00 6.19 7.02
N ARG A 76 -2.88 6.42 5.71
CA ARG A 76 -2.10 5.55 4.83
C ARG A 76 -0.60 5.70 5.08
N ALA A 77 -0.11 6.91 5.26
CA ALA A 77 1.28 7.19 5.62
C ALA A 77 1.65 6.53 6.95
N LEU A 78 0.82 6.70 7.99
CA LEU A 78 1.01 6.07 9.29
C LEU A 78 0.94 4.53 9.25
N ARG A 79 0.39 3.94 8.19
CA ARG A 79 0.38 2.48 8.00
C ARG A 79 1.60 1.97 7.22
N ILE A 80 2.05 2.71 6.20
CA ILE A 80 3.10 2.27 5.27
C ILE A 80 4.49 2.69 5.77
N PHE A 81 4.63 3.92 6.26
CA PHE A 81 5.92 4.47 6.68
C PHE A 81 6.59 3.71 7.83
N PRO A 82 5.89 3.18 8.85
CA PRO A 82 6.57 2.40 9.88
C PRO A 82 7.27 1.17 9.32
N ALA A 83 6.57 0.39 8.48
CA ALA A 83 7.16 -0.78 7.83
C ALA A 83 8.32 -0.40 6.91
N TYR A 84 8.19 0.71 6.19
CA TYR A 84 9.25 1.25 5.33
C TYR A 84 10.51 1.60 6.12
N TYR A 85 10.39 2.41 7.19
CA TYR A 85 11.56 2.81 7.98
C TYR A 85 12.17 1.63 8.74
N VAL A 86 11.36 0.68 9.23
CA VAL A 86 11.89 -0.57 9.79
C VAL A 86 12.71 -1.31 8.74
N MET A 87 12.17 -1.53 7.53
CA MET A 87 12.92 -2.20 6.46
C MET A 87 14.19 -1.43 6.08
N LEU A 88 14.13 -0.09 6.02
CA LEU A 88 15.29 0.74 5.73
C LEU A 88 16.38 0.61 6.81
N THR A 89 16.00 0.57 8.09
CA THR A 89 16.95 0.36 9.19
C THR A 89 17.57 -1.04 9.15
N LEU A 90 16.79 -2.07 8.85
CA LEU A 90 17.30 -3.42 8.67
C LEU A 90 18.26 -3.49 7.47
N ALA A 91 17.87 -2.91 6.35
CA ALA A 91 18.69 -2.85 5.15
C ALA A 91 20.03 -2.13 5.41
N ALA A 92 20.02 -1.00 6.12
CA ALA A 92 21.24 -0.30 6.54
C ALA A 92 22.12 -1.11 7.51
N ALA A 93 21.51 -1.91 8.37
CA ALA A 93 22.22 -2.76 9.32
C ALA A 93 22.96 -3.91 8.61
N PHE A 94 22.28 -4.60 7.69
CA PHE A 94 22.79 -5.82 7.03
C PHE A 94 23.50 -5.58 5.69
N LEU A 95 23.24 -4.46 5.01
CA LEU A 95 23.81 -4.14 3.69
C LEU A 95 24.62 -2.84 3.78
N PRO A 96 25.95 -2.90 3.93
CA PRO A 96 26.82 -1.73 4.08
C PRO A 96 26.71 -0.76 2.90
N GLU A 97 26.44 -1.28 1.71
CA GLU A 97 26.27 -0.53 0.45
C GLU A 97 25.15 0.51 0.52
N ILE A 98 24.10 0.26 1.30
CA ILE A 98 22.95 1.16 1.44
C ILE A 98 23.30 2.38 2.29
N ARG A 99 24.37 2.32 3.09
CA ARG A 99 24.72 3.40 4.04
C ARG A 99 25.14 4.70 3.33
N THR A 100 25.69 4.60 2.12
CA THR A 100 26.11 5.77 1.33
C THR A 100 24.93 6.46 0.65
N SER A 101 23.90 5.71 0.24
CA SER A 101 22.65 6.24 -0.34
C SER A 101 21.53 6.44 0.69
N LEU A 102 21.79 6.16 1.97
CA LEU A 102 20.81 6.20 3.05
C LEU A 102 20.08 7.54 3.17
N PRO A 103 20.74 8.72 3.05
CA PRO A 103 20.04 10.00 3.07
C PRO A 103 19.02 10.13 1.93
N TRP A 104 19.37 9.64 0.74
CA TRP A 104 18.49 9.68 -0.43
C TRP A 104 17.29 8.76 -0.28
N HIS A 105 17.49 7.56 0.28
CA HIS A 105 16.38 6.66 0.58
C HIS A 105 15.50 7.18 1.73
N ALA A 106 16.10 7.66 2.83
CA ALA A 106 15.35 8.19 3.97
C ALA A 106 14.49 9.41 3.61
N ALA A 107 14.98 10.26 2.70
CA ALA A 107 14.26 11.40 2.16
C ALA A 107 13.31 11.03 1.00
N TYR A 108 13.24 9.75 0.60
CA TYR A 108 12.44 9.27 -0.52
C TYR A 108 12.82 9.91 -1.89
N LEU A 109 14.05 10.41 -2.00
CA LEU A 109 14.60 11.11 -3.16
C LEU A 109 15.40 10.20 -4.10
N SER A 110 15.56 8.91 -3.78
CA SER A 110 16.34 7.99 -4.61
C SER A 110 15.75 7.68 -5.99
N ASN A 111 14.52 8.14 -6.26
CA ASN A 111 13.77 7.88 -7.48
C ASN A 111 13.53 9.15 -8.31
N VAL A 112 14.20 10.25 -7.96
CA VAL A 112 14.19 11.55 -8.67
C VAL A 112 15.59 11.78 -9.22
#